data_AF-A0A8D2KY97-F1
#
_entry.id   AF-A0A8D2KY97-F1
#
_cell.length_a   1.000
_cell.length_b   1.000
_cell.length_c   1.000
_cell.angle_alpha   90.00
_cell.angle_beta   90.00
_cell.angle_gamma   90.00
#
_symmetry.space_group_name_H-M   'P 1'
#
loop_
_entity.id
_entity.type
_entity.pdbx_description
1 polymer ?
#
loop_
_entity_poly.entity_id
_entity_poly.type
_entity_poly.pdbx_seq_one_letter_code
_entity_poly.pdbx_strand_id
1 'polypeptide(L)' 'MAGAPKKTTGLAAASETPHENFRILYTNVLNALENVPKDAAYRRYTEKMLNQPVIRRVISVLP' A
#
# COMPACT_ATOMS: atom_id res chain seq x y z
N MET A 1 -21.34 8.16 -3.61
CA MET A 1 -21.36 8.80 -2.28
C MET A 1 -20.20 8.26 -1.47
N ALA A 2 -19.14 9.05 -1.25
CA ALA A 2 -18.07 8.67 -0.33
C ALA A 2 -18.63 8.78 1.10
N GLY A 3 -18.57 7.71 1.88
CA GLY A 3 -18.98 7.72 3.30
C GLY A 3 -18.20 8.77 4.09
N ALA A 4 -18.82 9.32 5.13
CA ALA A 4 -18.22 10.38 5.94
C ALA A 4 -16.80 9.99 6.42
N PRO A 5 -15.83 10.94 6.40
CA PRO A 5 -14.47 10.65 6.84
C PRO A 5 -14.46 10.25 8.31
N LYS A 6 -13.74 9.15 8.61
CA LYS A 6 -13.66 8.60 9.95
C LYS A 6 -12.87 9.58 10.83
N LYS A 7 -13.54 10.22 11.80
CA LYS A 7 -12.97 11.29 12.64
C LYS A 7 -11.94 10.79 13.67
N THR A 8 -12.01 9.54 14.09
CA THR A 8 -11.07 8.93 15.02
C THR A 8 -11.00 7.41 14.80
N THR A 9 -9.81 6.85 14.94
CA THR A 9 -9.55 5.40 14.90
C THR A 9 -9.52 4.77 16.29
N GLY A 10 -9.71 5.56 17.36
CA GLY A 10 -9.50 5.12 18.75
C GLY A 10 -8.02 5.03 19.17
N LEU A 11 -7.10 5.33 18.24
CA LEU A 11 -5.66 5.43 18.43
C LEU A 11 -5.23 6.88 18.19
N ALA A 12 -4.14 7.31 18.84
CA ALA A 12 -3.76 8.72 18.98
C ALA A 12 -3.45 9.49 17.67
N ALA A 13 -3.44 8.82 16.51
CA ALA A 13 -3.24 9.48 15.22
C ALA A 13 -4.12 8.84 14.14
N ALA A 14 -4.90 9.68 13.46
CA ALA A 14 -5.59 9.34 12.22
C ALA A 14 -4.93 10.11 11.07
N SER A 15 -4.67 9.43 9.96
CA SER A 15 -4.09 10.06 8.78
C SER A 15 -5.15 10.86 8.02
N GLU A 16 -4.82 12.11 7.66
CA GLU A 16 -5.70 12.98 6.87
C GLU A 16 -5.86 12.52 5.42
N THR A 17 -4.79 11.95 4.84
CA THR A 17 -4.70 11.50 3.44
C THR A 17 -4.23 10.05 3.34
N PRO A 18 -5.01 9.08 3.85
CA PRO A 18 -4.56 7.69 3.98
C PRO A 18 -4.20 7.06 2.64
N HIS A 19 -4.94 7.36 1.57
CA HIS A 19 -4.68 6.80 0.24
C HIS A 19 -3.34 7.24 -0.36
N GLU A 20 -2.96 8.51 -0.22
CA GLU A 20 -1.68 9.03 -0.71
C GLU A 20 -0.52 8.46 0.11
N ASN A 21 -0.69 8.37 1.42
CA ASN A 21 0.32 7.78 2.30
C ASN A 21 0.52 6.28 2.01
N PHE A 22 -0.57 5.52 1.81
CA PHE A 22 -0.47 4.12 1.41
C PHE A 22 0.21 3.97 0.05
N ARG A 23 -0.08 4.85 -0.92
CA ARG A 23 0.57 4.85 -2.23
C ARG A 23 2.10 5.00 -2.08
N ILE A 24 2.56 6.01 -1.34
CA ILE A 24 4.00 6.25 -1.12
C ILE A 24 4.65 5.03 -0.43
N LEU A 25 4.02 4.51 0.61
CA LEU A 25 4.53 3.35 1.37
C LEU A 25 4.68 2.11 0.48
N TYR A 26 3.64 1.76 -0.28
CA TYR A 26 3.69 0.57 -1.13
C TYR A 26 4.68 0.71 -2.29
N THR A 27 4.81 1.90 -2.87
CA THR A 27 5.87 2.17 -3.87
C THR A 27 7.25 1.99 -3.28
N ASN A 28 7.50 2.48 -2.06
CA ASN A 28 8.79 2.29 -1.38
C ASN A 28 9.07 0.81 -1.09
N VAL A 29 8.06 0.03 -0.72
CA VAL A 29 8.20 -1.42 -0.52
C VAL A 29 8.53 -2.13 -1.84
N LEU A 30 7.88 -1.75 -2.95
CA LEU A 30 8.21 -2.30 -4.27
C LEU A 30 9.66 -1.99 -4.66
N ASN A 31 10.10 -0.74 -4.48
CA ASN A 31 11.49 -0.34 -4.73
C ASN A 31 12.48 -1.12 -3.86
N ALA A 32 12.16 -1.36 -2.59
CA ALA A 32 12.98 -2.18 -1.70
C ALA A 32 13.05 -3.65 -2.15
N LEU A 33 11.95 -4.20 -2.68
CA LEU A 33 11.88 -5.56 -3.21
C LEU A 33 12.69 -5.74 -4.50
N GLU A 34 12.98 -4.69 -5.26
CA GLU A 34 13.82 -4.78 -6.47
C GLU A 34 15.22 -5.32 -6.14
N ASN A 35 15.76 -4.98 -4.97
CA ASN A 35 17.07 -5.43 -4.49
C ASN A 35 17.07 -6.87 -3.98
N VAL A 36 15.89 -7.49 -3.79
CA VAL A 36 15.78 -8.87 -3.30
C VAL A 36 15.71 -9.83 -4.50
N PRO A 37 16.45 -10.95 -4.53
CA PRO A 37 16.35 -11.92 -5.62
C PRO A 37 14.92 -12.44 -5.88
N LYS A 38 14.53 -12.62 -7.15
CA LYS A 38 13.15 -13.04 -7.57
C LYS A 38 12.77 -14.46 -7.14
N ASP A 39 13.76 -15.29 -6.86
CA ASP A 39 13.63 -16.65 -6.36
C ASP A 39 13.42 -16.70 -4.84
N ALA A 40 13.74 -15.62 -4.12
CA ALA A 40 13.50 -15.54 -2.68
C ALA A 40 12.00 -15.69 -2.39
N ALA A 41 11.67 -16.65 -1.52
CA ALA A 41 10.29 -16.90 -1.11
C ALA A 41 9.62 -15.64 -0.55
N TYR A 42 10.37 -14.82 0.21
CA TYR A 42 9.89 -13.56 0.75
C TYR A 42 9.40 -12.60 -0.34
N ARG A 43 10.19 -12.40 -1.41
CA ARG A 43 9.80 -11.53 -2.53
C ARG A 43 8.54 -12.04 -3.22
N ARG A 44 8.47 -13.35 -3.51
CA ARG A 44 7.30 -13.97 -4.17
C ARG A 44 6.00 -13.79 -3.37
N TYR A 45 6.05 -14.02 -2.07
CA TYR A 45 4.85 -13.85 -1.22
C TYR A 45 4.48 -12.38 -1.05
N THR A 46 5.46 -11.50 -0.92
CA THR A 46 5.21 -10.06 -0.74
C THR A 46 4.63 -9.45 -2.01
N GLU A 47 5.19 -9.77 -3.18
CA GLU A 47 4.64 -9.36 -4.49
C GLU A 47 3.22 -9.93 -4.71
N LYS A 48 2.95 -11.16 -4.28
CA LYS A 48 1.58 -11.73 -4.34
C LYS A 48 0.60 -10.95 -3.48
N MET A 49 1.00 -10.49 -2.28
CA MET A 49 0.17 -9.65 -1.43
C MET A 49 -0.06 -8.27 -2.07
N LEU A 50 0.98 -7.65 -2.60
CA LEU A 50 0.90 -6.33 -3.24
C LEU A 50 0.03 -6.33 -4.51
N ASN A 51 -0.04 -7.47 -5.21
CA ASN A 51 -0.88 -7.65 -6.39
C ASN A 51 -2.37 -7.84 -6.11
N GLN A 52 -2.80 -7.89 -4.84
CA GLN A 52 -4.23 -8.01 -4.51
C GLN A 52 -5.03 -6.81 -5.06
N PRO A 53 -6.29 -7.01 -5.50
CA PRO A 53 -7.07 -5.99 -6.19
C PRO A 53 -7.30 -4.73 -5.34
N VAL A 54 -7.34 -4.86 -4.01
CA VAL A 54 -7.49 -3.72 -3.09
C VAL A 54 -6.25 -2.84 -3.09
N ILE A 55 -5.06 -3.44 -3.00
CA ILE A 55 -3.78 -2.73 -2.97
C ILE A 55 -3.44 -2.20 -4.36
N ARG A 56 -3.66 -3.02 -5.40
CA ARG A 56 -3.44 -2.63 -6.79
C ARG A 56 -4.24 -1.40 -7.19
N ARG A 57 -5.49 -1.26 -6.72
CA ARG A 57 -6.32 -0.07 -6.96
C ARG A 57 -5.77 1.20 -6.32
N VAL A 58 -5.05 1.09 -5.20
CA VAL A 58 -4.41 2.23 -4.54
C VAL A 58 -3.13 2.64 -5.27
N ILE A 59 -2.39 1.66 -5.82
CA ILE A 59 -1.14 1.89 -6.55
C ILE A 59 -1.40 2.35 -8.01
N SER A 60 -2.45 1.85 -8.68
CA SER A 60 -2.72 2.05 -10.11
C SER A 60 -3.25 3.44 -10.50
N VAL A 61 -3.35 4.39 -9.57
CA VAL A 61 -3.81 5.77 -9.85
C VAL A 61 -2.62 6.68 -10.20
N LEU A 62 -1.57 6.14 -10.82
CA LEU A 62 -0.49 6.91 -11.43
C LEU A 62 -0.92 7.31 -12.86
N PRO A 63 -0.71 8.56 -13.30
CA PRO A 63 -0.70 8.90 -14.73
C PRO A 63 0.47 8.23 -15.46
#